data_AF-A0A519XTB1-F1
#
_entry.id   AF-A0A519XTB1-F1
#
_cell.length_a   1.000
_cell.length_b   1.000
_cell.length_c   1.000
_cell.angle_alpha   90.00
_cell.angle_beta   90.00
_cell.angle_gamma   90.00
#
_symmetry.space_group_name_H-M   'P 1'
#
loop_
_entity.id
_entity.type
_entity.pdbx_description
1 polymer ?
#
loop_
_entity_poly.entity_id
_entity_poly.type
_entity_poly.pdbx_seq_one_letter_code
_entity_poly.pdbx_strand_id
1 'polypeptide(L)' 'VDFGEFGIKTSSAQITKLYKKEELPGKQIIGVVNFPKKQIGKFMSEFLVTGFADENGDIVLTTLNGKVPNGSKMI' A
#
# COMPACT_ATOMS: atom_id res chain seq x y z
N VAL A 1 -2.17 6.68 2.99
CA VAL A 1 -3.30 5.78 2.66
C VAL A 1 -4.30 5.87 3.79
N ASP A 2 -5.58 5.99 3.46
CA ASP A 2 -6.66 6.03 4.44
C ASP A 2 -7.12 4.59 4.74
N PHE A 3 -6.96 4.16 5.99
CA PHE A 3 -7.40 2.86 6.49
C PHE A 3 -8.66 2.97 7.39
N GLY A 4 -9.47 4.01 7.23
CA GLY A 4 -10.73 4.16 7.97
C GLY A 4 -10.49 4.27 9.47
N GLU A 5 -11.03 3.33 10.24
CA GLU A 5 -10.88 3.29 11.72
C GLU A 5 -9.40 3.22 12.17
N PHE A 6 -8.49 2.72 11.32
CA PHE A 6 -7.05 2.65 11.62
C PHE A 6 -6.30 3.94 11.29
N GLY A 7 -7.00 4.96 10.78
CA GLY A 7 -6.49 6.28 10.45
C GLY A 7 -5.71 6.35 9.13
N ILE A 8 -5.16 7.53 8.86
CA ILE A 8 -4.30 7.79 7.71
C ILE A 8 -2.88 7.38 8.06
N LYS A 9 -2.28 6.49 7.24
CA LYS A 9 -0.92 5.98 7.43
C LYS A 9 -0.01 6.24 6.25
N THR A 10 1.28 6.40 6.51
CA THR A 10 2.31 6.55 5.48
C THR A 10 3.06 5.24 5.23
N SER A 11 3.47 5.00 3.98
CA SER A 11 4.35 3.90 3.62
C SER A 11 5.28 4.30 2.48
N SER A 12 6.43 3.64 2.40
CA SER A 12 7.36 3.77 1.30
C SER A 12 7.36 2.47 0.50
N ALA A 13 7.10 2.57 -0.80
CA ALA A 13 7.01 1.44 -1.71
C ALA A 13 7.78 1.72 -3.01
N GLN A 14 8.51 0.72 -3.51
CA GLN A 14 9.25 0.81 -4.77
C GLN A 14 8.38 0.33 -5.93
N ILE A 15 7.44 1.17 -6.35
CA ILE A 15 6.40 0.83 -7.34
C ILE A 15 6.42 1.75 -8.57
N THR A 16 7.47 2.54 -8.74
CA THR A 16 7.58 3.58 -9.80
C THR A 16 7.68 3.03 -11.21
N LYS A 17 7.96 1.73 -11.37
CA LYS A 17 8.08 1.04 -12.66
C LYS A 17 6.73 0.80 -13.32
N LEU A 18 5.72 0.43 -12.51
CA LEU A 18 4.39 0.07 -13.00
C LEU A 18 3.32 1.13 -12.70
N TYR A 19 3.59 2.09 -11.81
CA TYR A 19 2.60 3.08 -11.37
C TYR A 19 3.15 4.50 -11.43
N LYS A 20 2.37 5.40 -12.01
CA LYS A 20 2.64 6.84 -11.99
C LYS A 20 1.97 7.49 -10.79
N LYS A 21 2.52 8.62 -10.34
CA LYS A 21 2.05 9.32 -9.14
C LYS A 21 0.57 9.75 -9.27
N GLU A 22 0.15 10.07 -10.48
CA GLU A 22 -1.18 10.58 -10.82
C GLU A 22 -2.25 9.48 -10.78
N GLU A 23 -1.83 8.20 -10.88
CA GLU A 23 -2.72 7.04 -10.94
C GLU A 23 -3.01 6.44 -9.55
N LEU A 24 -2.23 6.83 -8.54
CA LEU A 24 -2.33 6.30 -7.18
C LEU A 24 -3.48 6.88 -6.35
N PRO A 25 -3.84 8.17 -6.43
CA PRO A 25 -4.96 8.73 -5.69
C PRO A 25 -6.28 8.00 -6.00
N GLY A 26 -6.99 7.58 -4.96
CA GLY A 26 -8.26 6.84 -5.09
C GLY A 26 -8.12 5.34 -5.33
N LYS A 27 -6.91 4.82 -5.58
CA LYS A 27 -6.67 3.38 -5.72
C LYS A 27 -6.72 2.69 -4.36
N GLN A 28 -7.51 1.62 -4.25
CA GLN A 28 -7.54 0.79 -3.04
C GLN A 28 -6.41 -0.25 -3.08
N ILE A 29 -5.73 -0.39 -1.96
CA ILE A 29 -4.59 -1.30 -1.78
C ILE A 29 -4.83 -2.19 -0.56
N ILE A 30 -4.11 -3.31 -0.51
CA ILE A 30 -4.03 -4.16 0.69
C ILE A 30 -2.72 -3.84 1.42
N GLY A 31 -2.81 -3.64 2.73
CA GLY A 31 -1.64 -3.33 3.56
C GLY A 31 -1.71 -3.98 4.94
N VAL A 32 -0.54 -4.32 5.48
CA VAL A 32 -0.38 -4.86 6.83
C VAL A 32 -0.06 -3.70 7.78
N VAL A 33 -0.98 -3.39 8.70
CA VAL A 33 -0.94 -2.18 9.54
C VAL A 33 -0.45 -2.42 10.97
N ASN A 34 -0.23 -3.67 11.37
CA ASN A 34 0.18 -4.05 12.73
C ASN A 34 1.69 -4.32 12.86
N PHE A 35 2.48 -4.10 11.82
CA PHE A 35 3.93 -4.19 11.92
C PHE A 35 4.53 -2.98 12.64
N PRO A 36 5.67 -3.16 13.33
CA PRO A 36 6.43 -2.04 13.85
C PRO A 36 6.76 -1.05 12.74
N LYS A 37 6.74 0.25 13.07
CA LYS A 37 7.13 1.29 12.12
C LYS A 37 8.58 1.06 11.67
N LYS A 38 8.83 1.16 10.36
CA LYS A 38 10.14 0.92 9.76
C LYS A 38 10.73 2.24 9.27
N GLN A 39 11.91 2.59 9.79
CA GLN A 39 12.68 3.74 9.30
C GLN A 39 13.34 3.38 7.96
N ILE A 40 13.10 4.18 6.93
CA ILE A 40 13.67 4.04 5.58
C ILE A 40 14.31 5.37 5.21
N GLY A 41 15.61 5.50 5.44
CA GLY A 41 16.31 6.79 5.30
C GLY A 41 15.70 7.85 6.21
N LYS A 42 15.12 8.91 5.63
CA LYS A 42 14.42 9.99 6.37
C LYS A 42 12.91 9.75 6.51
N PHE A 43 12.39 8.65 5.97
CA PHE A 43 10.96 8.38 5.92
C PHE A 43 10.56 7.30 6.92
N MET A 44 9.48 7.53 7.67
CA MET A 44 8.91 6.53 8.57
C MET A 44 7.75 5.79 7.88
N SER A 45 7.93 4.50 7.63
CA SER A 45 6.89 3.63 7.08
C SER A 45 6.07 3.03 8.22
N GLU A 46 4.77 3.31 8.23
CA GLU A 46 3.84 2.90 9.28
C GLU A 46 3.06 1.63 8.96
N PHE A 47 3.10 1.20 7.71
CA PHE A 47 2.48 -0.04 7.26
C PHE A 47 3.26 -0.62 6.08
N LEU A 48 3.05 -1.91 5.82
CA LEU A 48 3.58 -2.59 4.64
C LEU A 48 2.51 -2.58 3.54
N VAL A 49 2.77 -1.90 2.43
CA VAL A 49 1.99 -2.06 1.19
C VAL A 49 2.29 -3.45 0.63
N THR A 50 1.25 -4.19 0.22
CA THR A 50 1.41 -5.54 -0.35
C THR A 50 1.42 -5.52 -1.88
N GLY A 51 2.12 -6.48 -2.47
CA GLY A 51 2.23 -6.66 -3.90
C GLY A 51 3.06 -7.90 -4.24
N PHE A 52 3.13 -8.20 -5.53
CA PHE A 52 3.86 -9.34 -6.09
C PHE A 52 4.80 -8.85 -7.18
N ALA A 53 5.96 -9.48 -7.30
CA ALA A 53 6.85 -9.23 -8.43
C ALA A 53 6.26 -9.86 -9.71
N ASP A 54 6.28 -9.13 -10.82
CA ASP A 54 6.03 -9.68 -12.15
C ASP A 54 7.26 -10.43 -12.71
N GLU A 55 7.20 -10.84 -13.98
CA GLU A 55 8.29 -11.55 -14.66
C GLU A 55 9.59 -10.72 -14.75
N ASN A 56 9.50 -9.39 -14.64
CA ASN A 56 10.64 -8.47 -14.66
C ASN A 56 11.14 -8.10 -13.26
N GLY A 57 10.50 -8.60 -12.20
CA GLY A 57 10.78 -8.22 -10.83
C GLY A 57 10.09 -6.92 -10.39
N ASP A 58 9.26 -6.32 -11.24
CA ASP A 58 8.56 -5.08 -10.93
C ASP A 58 7.33 -5.36 -10.05
N ILE A 59 7.11 -4.51 -9.05
CA ILE A 59 6.09 -4.76 -8.01
C ILE A 59 4.70 -4.37 -8.50
N VAL A 60 3.84 -5.36 -8.70
CA VAL A 60 2.40 -5.24 -8.94
C VAL A 60 1.68 -5.13 -7.59
N LEU A 61 0.96 -4.03 -7.36
CA LEU A 61 0.20 -3.81 -6.12
C LEU A 61 -0.96 -4.79 -5.98
N THR A 62 -1.10 -5.38 -4.79
CA THR A 62 -2.32 -6.13 -4.46
C THR A 62 -3.47 -5.14 -4.29
N THR A 63 -4.53 -5.36 -5.06
CA THR A 63 -5.73 -4.52 -5.08
C THR A 63 -6.99 -5.39 -5.04
N LEU A 64 -8.15 -4.76 -4.96
CA LEU A 64 -9.44 -5.42 -4.88
C LEU A 64 -10.14 -5.37 -6.24
N ASN A 65 -10.78 -6.46 -6.62
CA ASN A 65 -11.69 -6.48 -7.77
C ASN A 65 -13.07 -5.96 -7.36
N GLY A 66 -13.13 -4.68 -6.99
CA GLY A 66 -14.32 -4.00 -6.46
C GLY A 66 -13.97 -2.96 -5.40
N LYS A 67 -14.95 -2.14 -4.99
CA LYS A 67 -14.79 -1.18 -3.90
C LYS A 67 -15.32 -1.74 -2.58
N VAL A 68 -14.56 -1.54 -1.51
CA VAL A 68 -14.96 -1.86 -0.13
C VAL A 68 -14.71 -0.66 0.79
N PRO A 69 -15.31 -0.59 1.99
CA PRO A 69 -14.97 0.46 2.95
C PRO A 69 -13.47 0.49 3.30
N ASN A 70 -12.90 1.68 3.44
CA ASN A 70 -11.53 1.80 3.95
C ASN A 70 -11.44 1.22 5.37
N GLY A 71 -10.42 0.41 5.62
CA GLY A 71 -10.25 -0.31 6.90
C GLY A 71 -10.90 -1.70 6.94
N SER A 72 -11.57 -2.15 5.88
CA SER A 72 -12.04 -3.55 5.80
C SER A 72 -10.87 -4.53 6.00
N LYS A 73 -11.06 -5.48 6.93
CA LYS A 73 -10.08 -6.53 7.20
C LYS A 73 -10.17 -7.62 6.14
N MET A 74 -9.01 -8.10 5.69
CA MET A 74 -8.93 -9.31 4.87
C MET A 74 -9.42 -10.49 5.71
N ILE A 75 -10.32 -11.29 5.13
CA ILE A 75 -10.90 -12.50 5.73
C ILE A 75 -10.31 -13.75 5.09
#